data_AF-A0AAN8N885-F1
#
_entry.id   AF-A0AAN8N885-F1
#
_cell.length_a   1.000
_cell.length_b   1.000
_cell.length_c   1.000
_cell.angle_alpha   90.00
_cell.angle_beta   90.00
_cell.angle_gamma   90.00
#
_symmetry.space_group_name_H-M   'P 1'
#
loop_
_entity.id
_entity.type
_entity.pdbx_description
1 polymer ?
#
loop_
_entity_poly.entity_id
_entity_poly.type
_entity_poly.pdbx_seq_one_letter_code
_entity_poly.pdbx_strand_id
1 'polypeptide(L)'
;MAGTDLGPNDILWDDLFYVTPQGGVRMKEQHPILFRRFMAPCDIFEYKGFAIKYFVEDREIELTELAGDCSVKIYGHILKFDVGPDNESRKVGLVMEIGRSLQDYVKQADEAEKHRIKDEMIAIVERLHKEYNMVHGDIKPQNFLICNDGKIRFCDFEAARPLTESLEIWEGLEELALNKAYTYNYINKMRSQFVPPTEDDDWYALAISIWEIFTGKVPFEGIENEEIVSRHSTGQTVDLTEVKDIETREWIRDIIQKGGALV
;
A
#
# COMPACT_ATOMS: atom_id res chain seq x y z
N MET A 1 23.65 7.07 -31.78
CA MET A 1 22.75 6.11 -31.12
C MET A 1 23.28 5.93 -29.72
N ALA A 2 22.80 6.72 -28.76
CA ALA A 2 23.10 6.47 -27.36
C ALA A 2 22.47 5.11 -27.03
N GLY A 3 23.29 4.13 -26.65
CA GLY A 3 22.78 2.85 -26.18
C GLY A 3 21.99 3.12 -24.92
N THR A 4 20.69 2.92 -24.97
CA THR A 4 19.84 2.84 -23.79
C THR A 4 20.30 1.61 -23.02
N ASP A 5 21.02 1.81 -21.91
CA ASP A 5 21.44 0.71 -21.03
C ASP A 5 20.22 0.29 -20.21
N LEU A 6 19.31 -0.45 -20.87
CA LEU A 6 18.11 -0.98 -20.24
C LEU A 6 18.50 -2.13 -19.33
N GLY A 7 18.00 -2.10 -18.10
CA GLY A 7 18.05 -3.25 -17.21
C GLY A 7 17.37 -4.48 -17.84
N PRO A 8 17.71 -5.69 -17.40
CA PRO A 8 17.25 -6.93 -18.03
C PRO A 8 15.72 -7.11 -18.03
N ASN A 9 15.00 -6.45 -17.12
CA ASN A 9 13.54 -6.48 -17.06
C ASN A 9 12.91 -5.09 -17.19
N ASP A 10 13.66 -4.07 -17.61
CA ASP A 10 13.07 -2.77 -17.89
C ASP A 10 12.16 -2.86 -19.12
N ILE A 11 11.06 -2.12 -19.06
CA ILE A 11 10.04 -2.10 -20.11
C ILE A 11 9.89 -0.68 -20.63
N LEU A 12 9.91 -0.50 -21.95
CA LEU A 12 9.61 0.81 -22.52
C LEU A 12 8.12 1.09 -22.40
N TRP A 13 7.77 2.31 -21.99
CA TRP A 13 6.39 2.80 -21.96
C TRP A 13 5.67 2.55 -23.30
N ASP A 14 6.37 2.81 -24.40
CA ASP A 14 5.85 2.63 -25.75
C ASP A 14 5.66 1.16 -26.12
N ASP A 15 6.18 0.18 -25.39
CA ASP A 15 5.88 -1.24 -25.62
C ASP A 15 4.51 -1.63 -25.03
N LEU A 16 4.07 -0.93 -23.98
CA LEU A 16 2.83 -1.21 -23.27
C LEU A 16 1.67 -0.32 -23.73
N PHE A 17 1.97 0.94 -24.06
CA PHE A 17 0.96 1.99 -24.25
C PHE A 17 1.10 2.71 -25.60
N TYR A 18 0.01 3.34 -26.01
CA TYR A 18 -0.02 4.29 -27.11
C TYR A 18 -0.89 5.50 -26.76
N VAL A 19 -0.62 6.64 -27.39
CA VAL A 19 -1.41 7.86 -27.25
C VAL A 19 -2.44 7.93 -28.38
N THR A 20 -3.71 8.11 -28.04
CA THR A 20 -4.81 8.27 -29.01
C THR A 20 -4.75 9.65 -29.67
N PRO A 21 -5.37 9.85 -30.84
CA PRO A 21 -5.44 11.17 -31.48
C PRO A 21 -6.06 12.28 -30.61
N GLN A 22 -6.88 11.90 -29.62
CA GLN A 22 -7.49 12.82 -28.66
C GLN A 22 -6.62 13.08 -27.41
N GLY A 23 -5.38 12.58 -27.39
CA GLY A 23 -4.44 12.75 -26.28
C GLY A 23 -4.65 11.78 -25.11
N GLY A 24 -5.50 10.77 -25.25
CA GLY A 24 -5.70 9.75 -24.22
C GLY A 24 -4.62 8.68 -24.27
N VAL A 25 -4.26 8.08 -23.13
CA VAL A 25 -3.39 6.90 -23.09
C VAL A 25 -4.24 5.63 -23.14
N ARG A 26 -3.81 4.64 -23.93
CA ARG A 26 -4.42 3.31 -24.02
C ARG A 26 -3.36 2.22 -24.00
N MET A 27 -3.69 1.11 -23.38
CA MET A 27 -2.86 -0.11 -23.41
C MET A 27 -2.98 -0.77 -24.78
N LYS A 28 -1.86 -1.27 -25.32
CA LYS A 28 -1.82 -1.92 -26.64
C LYS A 28 -2.54 -3.27 -26.65
N GLU A 29 -2.44 -4.00 -25.54
CA GLU A 29 -3.03 -5.34 -25.36
C GLU A 29 -3.79 -5.38 -24.04
N GLN A 30 -4.74 -6.31 -23.92
CA GLN A 30 -5.37 -6.59 -22.63
C GLN A 30 -4.52 -7.57 -21.84
N HIS A 31 -4.30 -7.27 -20.57
CA HIS A 31 -3.56 -8.12 -19.66
C HIS A 31 -4.42 -8.55 -18.47
N PRO A 32 -4.16 -9.73 -17.87
CA PRO A 32 -4.86 -10.15 -16.66
C PRO A 32 -4.68 -9.12 -15.55
N ILE A 33 -5.79 -8.64 -14.98
CA ILE A 33 -5.77 -7.71 -13.86
C ILE A 33 -5.51 -8.50 -12.58
N LEU A 34 -4.42 -8.17 -11.89
CA LEU A 34 -4.06 -8.74 -10.59
C LEU A 34 -4.72 -7.96 -9.44
N PHE A 35 -4.82 -6.63 -9.58
CA PHE A 35 -5.42 -5.77 -8.57
C PHE A 35 -6.08 -4.56 -9.23
N ARG A 36 -7.33 -4.26 -8.83
CA ARG A 36 -8.03 -3.05 -9.25
C ARG A 36 -7.90 -1.97 -8.20
N ARG A 37 -7.36 -0.81 -8.59
CA ARG A 37 -7.34 0.35 -7.69
C ARG A 37 -8.72 1.00 -7.67
N PHE A 38 -9.25 1.24 -6.47
CA PHE A 38 -10.52 1.95 -6.31
C PHE A 38 -10.32 3.44 -6.63
N MET A 39 -11.05 3.96 -7.60
CA MET A 39 -11.03 5.38 -8.03
C MET A 39 -9.69 5.94 -8.56
N ALA A 40 -8.65 5.13 -8.72
CA ALA A 40 -7.43 5.51 -9.44
C ALA A 40 -7.49 5.01 -10.90
N PRO A 41 -6.82 5.69 -11.85
CA PRO A 41 -6.89 5.35 -13.27
C PRO A 41 -6.16 4.05 -13.68
N CYS A 42 -5.59 3.28 -12.73
CA CYS A 42 -4.57 2.27 -13.02
C CYS A 42 -4.77 0.96 -12.27
N ASP A 43 -4.98 -0.13 -13.01
CA ASP A 43 -4.96 -1.49 -12.46
C ASP A 43 -3.51 -2.02 -12.42
N ILE A 44 -3.18 -2.86 -11.44
CA ILE A 44 -1.95 -3.67 -11.51
C ILE A 44 -2.27 -4.90 -12.35
N PHE A 45 -1.47 -5.14 -13.38
CA PHE A 45 -1.70 -6.24 -14.33
C PHE A 45 -0.48 -7.14 -14.48
N GLU A 46 -0.71 -8.36 -14.97
CA GLU A 46 0.35 -9.31 -15.26
C GLU A 46 0.89 -9.11 -16.69
N TYR A 47 2.21 -8.99 -16.82
CA TYR A 47 2.89 -8.95 -18.11
C TYR A 47 4.21 -9.72 -18.06
N LYS A 48 4.36 -10.69 -18.97
CA LYS A 48 5.56 -11.54 -19.09
C LYS A 48 6.00 -12.19 -17.75
N GLY A 49 5.04 -12.55 -16.89
CA GLY A 49 5.30 -13.17 -15.59
C GLY A 49 5.67 -12.20 -14.46
N PHE A 50 5.47 -10.90 -14.66
CA PHE A 50 5.67 -9.86 -13.64
C PHE A 50 4.37 -9.09 -13.37
N ALA A 51 4.26 -8.54 -12.16
CA ALA A 51 3.23 -7.57 -11.83
C ALA A 51 3.70 -6.16 -12.28
N ILE A 52 2.85 -5.45 -13.01
CA ILE A 52 3.16 -4.13 -13.55
C ILE A 52 2.31 -3.08 -12.86
N LYS A 53 2.96 -2.17 -12.12
CA LYS A 53 2.35 -0.93 -11.60
C LYS A 53 2.84 0.22 -12.48
N TYR A 54 1.95 1.00 -13.06
CA TYR A 54 2.27 2.10 -13.98
C TYR A 54 1.61 3.41 -13.55
N PHE A 55 2.09 4.54 -14.06
CA PHE A 55 1.81 5.87 -13.53
C PHE A 55 2.16 5.97 -12.04
N VAL A 56 3.38 5.52 -11.74
CA VAL A 56 3.99 5.59 -10.41
C VAL A 56 4.84 6.86 -10.37
N GLU A 57 4.67 7.66 -9.33
CA GLU A 57 5.47 8.88 -9.11
C GLU A 57 6.88 8.54 -8.61
N ASP A 58 7.85 9.40 -8.90
CA ASP A 58 9.26 9.17 -8.55
C ASP A 58 9.44 8.91 -7.05
N ARG A 59 8.73 9.65 -6.20
CA ARG A 59 8.76 9.49 -4.74
C ARG A 59 8.33 8.09 -4.31
N GLU A 60 7.28 7.54 -4.90
CA GLU A 60 6.82 6.19 -4.57
C GLU A 60 7.87 5.14 -4.98
N ILE A 61 8.48 5.30 -6.17
CA ILE A 61 9.54 4.41 -6.65
C ILE A 61 10.72 4.41 -5.67
N GLU A 62 11.19 5.59 -5.29
CA GLU A 62 12.31 5.74 -4.35
C GLU A 62 12.01 5.10 -2.99
N LEU A 63 10.83 5.35 -2.43
CA LEU A 63 10.46 4.79 -1.13
C LEU A 63 10.28 3.27 -1.18
N THR A 64 9.73 2.75 -2.28
CA THR A 64 9.62 1.30 -2.49
C THR A 64 11.01 0.65 -2.57
N GLU A 65 11.96 1.26 -3.27
CA GLU A 65 13.36 0.78 -3.35
C GLU A 65 14.07 0.87 -1.99
N LEU A 66 13.89 1.98 -1.27
CA LEU A 66 14.50 2.20 0.06
C LEU A 66 13.98 1.25 1.12
N ALA A 67 12.74 0.78 1.03
CA ALA A 67 12.13 -0.16 1.97
C ALA A 67 12.69 -1.59 1.88
N GLY A 68 13.59 -1.88 0.93
CA GLY A 68 14.37 -3.11 0.88
C GLY A 68 13.52 -4.39 0.89
N ASP A 69 13.75 -5.28 1.85
CA ASP A 69 13.03 -6.56 1.95
C ASP A 69 11.61 -6.44 2.52
N CYS A 70 11.23 -5.25 3.01
CA CYS A 70 9.85 -4.95 3.38
C CYS A 70 8.96 -4.66 2.16
N SER A 71 9.52 -4.22 1.03
CA SER A 71 8.75 -4.01 -0.20
C SER A 71 8.78 -5.24 -1.10
N VAL A 72 7.74 -5.38 -1.93
CA VAL A 72 7.69 -6.39 -2.99
C VAL A 72 8.92 -6.23 -3.89
N LYS A 73 9.52 -7.34 -4.28
CA LYS A 73 10.77 -7.30 -5.03
C LYS A 73 10.56 -6.61 -6.38
N ILE A 74 11.35 -5.57 -6.63
CA ILE A 74 11.43 -4.87 -7.91
C ILE A 74 12.45 -5.58 -8.82
N TYR A 75 12.03 -5.90 -10.03
CA TYR A 75 12.84 -6.55 -11.07
C TYR A 75 13.31 -5.61 -12.17
N GLY A 76 12.64 -4.46 -12.31
CA GLY A 76 12.93 -3.42 -13.29
C GLY A 76 11.90 -2.29 -13.23
N HIS A 77 11.98 -1.37 -14.19
CA HIS A 77 11.14 -0.18 -14.25
C HIS A 77 10.42 -0.06 -15.60
N ILE A 78 9.33 0.69 -15.61
CA ILE A 78 8.75 1.18 -16.86
C ILE A 78 9.41 2.52 -17.19
N LEU A 79 10.07 2.62 -18.34
CA LEU A 79 10.80 3.81 -18.75
C LEU A 79 10.07 4.54 -19.86
N LYS A 80 9.84 5.84 -19.67
CA LYS A 80 9.33 6.73 -20.71
C LYS A 80 10.42 7.71 -21.12
N PHE A 81 10.72 7.78 -22.40
CA PHE A 81 11.64 8.75 -22.96
C PHE A 81 10.88 10.02 -23.35
N ASP A 82 11.35 11.16 -22.88
CA ASP A 82 10.77 12.44 -23.26
C ASP A 82 11.30 12.88 -24.63
N VAL A 83 10.43 13.53 -25.40
CA VAL A 83 10.80 14.07 -26.72
C VAL A 83 11.56 15.38 -26.49
N GLY A 84 12.89 15.30 -26.46
CA GLY A 84 13.78 16.44 -26.23
C GLY A 84 15.18 16.20 -26.77
N PRO A 85 16.04 17.24 -26.83
CA PRO A 85 17.40 17.12 -27.35
C PRO A 85 18.27 16.12 -26.57
N ASP A 86 17.95 15.90 -25.28
CA ASP A 86 18.75 15.08 -24.36
C ASP A 86 18.22 13.63 -24.22
N ASN A 87 17.03 13.31 -24.76
CA ASN A 87 16.38 11.99 -24.65
C ASN A 87 16.48 11.37 -23.25
N GLU A 88 16.18 12.16 -22.21
CA GLU A 88 16.16 11.65 -20.85
C GLU A 88 15.00 10.66 -20.65
N SER A 89 15.30 9.55 -19.98
CA SER A 89 14.30 8.58 -19.55
C SER A 89 13.86 8.87 -18.13
N ARG A 90 12.56 8.89 -17.90
CA ARG A 90 11.97 8.90 -16.56
C ARG A 90 11.37 7.54 -16.22
N LYS A 91 11.48 7.14 -14.96
CA LYS A 91 10.77 5.97 -14.43
C LYS A 91 9.30 6.37 -14.26
N VAL A 92 8.38 5.56 -14.77
CA VAL A 92 6.93 5.83 -14.72
C VAL A 92 6.13 4.62 -14.26
N GLY A 93 6.83 3.63 -13.69
CA GLY A 93 6.24 2.38 -13.25
C GLY A 93 7.28 1.38 -12.75
N LEU A 94 6.77 0.32 -12.15
CA LEU A 94 7.52 -0.75 -11.51
C LEU A 94 7.19 -2.09 -12.16
N VAL A 95 8.22 -2.90 -12.37
CA VAL A 95 8.14 -4.32 -12.74
C VAL A 95 8.44 -5.13 -11.49
N MET A 96 7.45 -5.84 -10.96
CA MET A 96 7.48 -6.39 -9.60
C MET A 96 7.24 -7.90 -9.58
N GLU A 97 7.61 -8.53 -8.47
CA GLU A 97 7.18 -9.89 -8.14
C GLU A 97 5.64 -9.98 -8.10
N ILE A 98 5.09 -11.09 -8.62
CA ILE A 98 3.68 -11.41 -8.45
C ILE A 98 3.48 -12.01 -7.06
N GLY A 99 2.68 -11.34 -6.23
CA GLY A 99 2.18 -11.85 -4.96
C GLY A 99 0.65 -11.82 -4.90
N ARG A 100 0.08 -12.45 -3.87
CA ARG A 100 -1.36 -12.42 -3.60
C ARG A 100 -1.66 -11.47 -2.45
N SER A 101 -2.62 -10.57 -2.62
CA SER A 101 -3.07 -9.70 -1.54
C SER A 101 -3.61 -10.49 -0.36
N LEU A 102 -3.27 -10.07 0.86
CA LEU A 102 -3.81 -10.68 2.07
C LEU A 102 -5.34 -10.53 2.15
N GLN A 103 -5.93 -9.47 1.57
CA GLN A 103 -7.39 -9.31 1.48
C GLN A 103 -8.07 -10.55 0.88
N ASP A 104 -7.48 -11.14 -0.15
CA ASP A 104 -8.03 -12.33 -0.81
C ASP A 104 -7.46 -13.65 -0.27
N TYR A 105 -6.20 -13.65 0.14
CA TYR A 105 -5.54 -14.85 0.66
C TYR A 105 -6.20 -15.35 1.95
N VAL A 106 -6.51 -14.46 2.90
CA VAL A 106 -7.03 -14.84 4.22
C VAL A 106 -8.44 -15.43 4.19
N LYS A 107 -9.20 -15.23 3.09
CA LYS A 107 -10.54 -15.81 2.91
C LYS A 107 -10.53 -17.34 2.94
N GLN A 108 -9.38 -17.95 2.63
CA GLN A 108 -9.19 -19.41 2.61
C GLN A 108 -8.25 -19.91 3.72
N ALA A 109 -7.73 -19.00 4.56
CA ALA A 109 -6.79 -19.33 5.62
C ALA A 109 -7.53 -19.95 6.82
N ASP A 110 -6.95 -20.99 7.40
CA ASP A 110 -7.37 -21.49 8.71
C ASP A 110 -6.83 -20.59 9.83
N GLU A 111 -7.23 -20.87 11.07
CA GLU A 111 -6.82 -20.05 12.21
C GLU A 111 -5.30 -20.07 12.44
N ALA A 112 -4.63 -21.20 12.22
CA ALA A 112 -3.18 -21.29 12.39
C ALA A 112 -2.45 -20.40 11.38
N GLU A 113 -2.92 -20.38 10.13
CA GLU A 113 -2.38 -19.51 9.09
C GLU A 113 -2.68 -18.02 9.37
N LYS A 114 -3.87 -17.68 9.88
CA LYS A 114 -4.17 -16.30 10.32
C LYS A 114 -3.23 -15.82 11.43
N HIS A 115 -2.91 -16.68 12.40
CA HIS A 115 -1.93 -16.37 13.44
C HIS A 115 -0.53 -16.17 12.86
N ARG A 116 -0.08 -17.04 11.94
CA ARG A 116 1.20 -16.87 11.25
C ARG A 116 1.27 -15.54 10.49
N ILE A 117 0.20 -15.20 9.77
CA ILE A 117 0.06 -13.93 9.03
C ILE A 117 0.12 -12.75 9.99
N LYS A 118 -0.63 -12.78 11.10
CA LYS A 118 -0.61 -11.74 12.13
C LYS A 118 0.81 -11.45 12.61
N ASP A 119 1.54 -12.50 12.98
CA ASP A 119 2.89 -12.37 13.53
C ASP A 119 3.86 -11.80 12.47
N GLU A 120 3.72 -12.21 11.21
CA GLU A 120 4.56 -11.71 10.11
C GLU A 120 4.21 -10.26 9.72
N MET A 121 2.93 -9.87 9.79
CA MET A 121 2.48 -8.48 9.61
C MET A 121 3.01 -7.56 10.73
N ILE A 122 3.02 -8.03 11.98
CA ILE A 122 3.64 -7.28 13.09
C ILE A 122 5.14 -7.11 12.82
N ALA A 123 5.84 -8.21 12.51
CA ALA A 123 7.28 -8.19 12.30
C ALA A 123 7.72 -7.26 11.15
N ILE A 124 6.99 -7.24 10.03
CA ILE A 124 7.34 -6.37 8.89
C ILE A 124 7.11 -4.88 9.19
N VAL A 125 6.06 -4.53 9.94
CA VAL A 125 5.84 -3.15 10.38
C VAL A 125 6.94 -2.70 11.33
N GLU A 126 7.28 -3.53 12.34
CA GLU A 126 8.39 -3.23 13.25
C GLU A 126 9.70 -3.01 12.50
N ARG A 127 9.99 -3.85 11.50
CA ARG A 127 11.21 -3.77 10.71
C ARG A 127 11.23 -2.54 9.82
N LEU A 128 10.12 -2.20 9.16
CA LEU A 128 10.03 -0.97 8.35
C LEU A 128 10.33 0.27 9.21
N HIS A 129 9.77 0.32 10.42
CA HIS A 129 10.01 1.40 11.37
C HIS A 129 11.47 1.42 11.86
N LYS A 130 11.98 0.29 12.38
CA LYS A 130 13.27 0.23 13.09
C LYS A 130 14.49 0.19 12.16
N GLU A 131 14.42 -0.55 11.06
CA GLU A 131 15.57 -0.82 10.19
C GLU A 131 15.61 0.13 8.99
N TYR A 132 14.44 0.50 8.47
CA TYR A 132 14.32 1.40 7.30
C TYR A 132 13.92 2.83 7.68
N ASN A 133 13.64 3.09 8.96
CA ASN A 133 13.29 4.42 9.47
C ASN A 133 12.16 5.07 8.66
N MET A 134 11.11 4.28 8.37
CA MET A 134 10.03 4.65 7.47
C MET A 134 8.67 4.29 8.06
N VAL A 135 7.69 5.17 7.90
CA VAL A 135 6.28 4.91 8.16
C VAL A 135 5.60 4.55 6.83
N HIS A 136 4.75 3.53 6.81
CA HIS A 136 4.02 3.13 5.61
C HIS A 136 2.83 4.05 5.32
N GLY A 137 2.04 4.41 6.34
CA GLY A 137 0.96 5.38 6.26
C GLY A 137 -0.35 4.90 5.61
N ASP A 138 -0.40 3.69 5.05
CA ASP A 138 -1.62 3.08 4.47
C ASP A 138 -1.63 1.56 4.70
N ILE A 139 -1.52 1.18 5.98
CA ILE A 139 -1.57 -0.23 6.39
C ILE A 139 -3.00 -0.75 6.28
N LYS A 140 -3.19 -1.76 5.44
CA LYS A 140 -4.45 -2.48 5.23
C LYS A 140 -4.18 -3.81 4.53
N PRO A 141 -5.03 -4.85 4.66
CA PRO A 141 -4.77 -6.18 4.06
C PRO A 141 -4.53 -6.15 2.55
N GLN A 142 -5.05 -5.13 1.85
CA GLN A 142 -4.86 -4.94 0.41
C GLN A 142 -3.39 -4.68 0.05
N ASN A 143 -2.67 -3.95 0.89
CA ASN A 143 -1.30 -3.50 0.64
C ASN A 143 -0.23 -4.49 1.12
N PHE A 144 -0.65 -5.59 1.77
CA PHE A 144 0.22 -6.72 2.06
C PHE A 144 0.05 -7.80 0.99
N LEU A 145 1.16 -8.25 0.42
CA LEU A 145 1.20 -9.41 -0.46
C LEU A 145 1.86 -10.58 0.27
N ILE A 146 1.29 -11.78 0.13
CA ILE A 146 2.04 -13.02 0.34
C ILE A 146 2.71 -13.41 -0.97
N CYS A 147 4.04 -13.47 -0.95
CA CYS A 147 4.89 -13.78 -2.09
C CYS A 147 5.11 -15.29 -2.24
N ASN A 148 5.73 -15.69 -3.35
CA ASN A 148 5.93 -17.12 -3.68
C ASN A 148 6.88 -17.83 -2.71
N ASP A 149 7.75 -17.09 -2.03
CA ASP A 149 8.62 -17.59 -0.96
C ASP A 149 7.92 -17.69 0.40
N GLY A 150 6.61 -17.41 0.44
CA GLY A 150 5.78 -17.46 1.64
C GLY A 150 5.91 -16.24 2.56
N LYS A 151 6.72 -15.24 2.18
CA LYS A 151 6.92 -14.02 2.95
C LYS A 151 5.86 -12.98 2.64
N ILE A 152 5.49 -12.22 3.68
CA ILE A 152 4.65 -11.04 3.54
C ILE A 152 5.51 -9.82 3.20
N ARG A 153 5.07 -9.01 2.23
CA ARG A 153 5.72 -7.77 1.77
C ARG A 153 4.69 -6.69 1.46
N PHE A 154 5.08 -5.42 1.56
CA PHE A 154 4.27 -4.28 1.14
C PHE A 154 4.35 -4.06 -0.36
N CYS A 155 3.26 -3.60 -0.99
CA CYS A 155 3.24 -3.33 -2.44
C CYS A 155 2.86 -1.90 -2.82
N ASP A 156 2.61 -1.00 -1.87
CA ASP A 156 2.16 0.35 -2.15
C ASP A 156 2.75 1.35 -1.16
N PHE A 157 3.66 2.22 -1.61
CA PHE A 157 4.36 3.18 -0.76
C PHE A 157 3.92 4.63 -1.01
N GLU A 158 2.77 4.85 -1.66
CA GLU A 158 2.30 6.20 -1.99
C GLU A 158 2.11 7.09 -0.76
N ALA A 159 1.62 6.50 0.34
CA ALA A 159 1.44 7.20 1.60
C ALA A 159 2.68 7.17 2.51
N ALA A 160 3.78 6.54 2.09
CA ALA A 160 4.92 6.30 2.95
C ALA A 160 5.74 7.56 3.20
N ARG A 161 6.47 7.56 4.31
CA ARG A 161 7.28 8.70 4.76
C ARG A 161 8.52 8.25 5.52
N PRO A 162 9.72 8.72 5.15
CA PRO A 162 10.89 8.58 6.00
C PRO A 162 10.70 9.33 7.33
N LEU A 163 11.03 8.70 8.45
CA LEU A 163 10.95 9.34 9.77
C LEU A 163 11.92 10.51 9.94
N THR A 164 12.94 10.62 9.08
CA THR A 164 13.82 11.80 8.98
C THR A 164 13.17 13.01 8.33
N GLU A 165 12.07 12.83 7.61
CA GLU A 165 11.35 13.92 6.95
C GLU A 165 10.55 14.74 7.97
N SER A 166 10.60 16.08 7.86
CA SER A 166 9.88 16.96 8.78
C SER A 166 8.36 16.81 8.62
N LEU A 167 7.64 16.78 9.73
CA LEU A 167 6.17 16.77 9.72
C LEU A 167 5.56 18.07 9.16
N GLU A 168 6.34 19.15 9.06
CA GLU A 168 5.90 20.44 8.53
C GLU A 168 6.08 20.54 7.00
N ILE A 169 6.94 19.69 6.42
CA ILE A 169 7.35 19.72 5.01
C ILE A 169 7.29 18.29 4.48
N TRP A 170 6.13 17.64 4.59
CA TRP A 170 5.95 16.32 4.01
C TRP A 170 5.63 16.47 2.51
N GLU A 171 6.53 16.04 1.65
CA GLU A 171 6.38 16.17 0.19
C GLU A 171 5.24 15.29 -0.36
N GLY A 172 4.92 14.19 0.32
CA GLY A 172 3.79 13.32 -0.03
C GLY A 172 2.40 13.92 0.23
N LEU A 173 2.31 15.08 0.89
CA LEU A 173 1.04 15.69 1.29
C LEU A 173 0.26 16.24 0.08
N GLU A 174 0.97 16.74 -0.94
CA GLU A 174 0.36 17.21 -2.19
C GLU A 174 -0.14 16.03 -3.04
N GLU A 175 0.63 14.95 -3.11
CA GLU A 175 0.27 13.69 -3.80
C GLU A 175 -0.96 13.02 -3.15
N LEU A 176 -0.98 12.93 -1.81
CA LEU A 176 -2.08 12.34 -1.06
C LEU A 176 -3.37 13.19 -1.12
N ALA A 177 -3.26 14.52 -1.13
CA ALA A 177 -4.39 15.43 -1.26
C ALA A 177 -5.09 15.32 -2.63
N LEU A 178 -4.34 15.00 -3.69
CA LEU A 178 -4.86 14.84 -5.04
C LEU A 178 -5.55 13.48 -5.25
N ASN A 179 -5.09 12.42 -4.58
CA ASN A 179 -5.53 11.05 -4.83
C ASN A 179 -6.82 10.60 -4.11
N LYS A 180 -7.42 11.43 -3.23
CA LYS A 180 -8.79 11.29 -2.65
C LYS A 180 -9.25 9.90 -2.17
N ALA A 181 -8.35 8.94 -1.95
CA ALA A 181 -8.66 7.60 -1.50
C ALA A 181 -8.05 7.35 -0.11
N TYR A 182 -8.38 8.21 0.85
CA TYR A 182 -8.08 7.87 2.24
C TYR A 182 -8.86 6.61 2.61
N THR A 183 -8.15 5.62 3.16
CA THR A 183 -8.81 4.42 3.68
C THR A 183 -9.37 4.72 5.07
N TYR A 184 -10.50 5.45 5.13
CA TYR A 184 -11.11 5.97 6.36
C TYR A 184 -11.28 4.91 7.46
N ASN A 185 -11.51 3.67 7.05
CA ASN A 185 -11.66 2.49 7.89
C ASN A 185 -10.49 2.22 8.85
N TYR A 186 -9.28 2.69 8.55
CA TYR A 186 -8.05 2.36 9.30
C TYR A 186 -7.42 3.60 9.97
N ILE A 187 -8.12 4.74 9.99
CA ILE A 187 -7.56 6.01 10.47
C ILE A 187 -7.58 6.09 12.00
N ASN A 188 -6.43 6.49 12.56
CA ASN A 188 -6.30 6.80 13.98
C ASN A 188 -7.07 8.08 14.35
N LYS A 189 -7.80 8.07 15.47
CA LYS A 189 -8.55 9.19 16.04
C LYS A 189 -7.76 10.50 16.12
N MET A 190 -6.49 10.42 16.47
CA MET A 190 -5.68 11.63 16.71
C MET A 190 -5.25 12.34 15.41
N ARG A 191 -5.61 11.79 14.26
CA ARG A 191 -5.14 12.27 12.97
C ARG A 191 -6.19 13.08 12.21
N SER A 192 -5.78 14.23 11.67
CA SER A 192 -6.54 14.93 10.64
C SER A 192 -6.09 14.50 9.24
N GLN A 193 -6.95 14.67 8.23
CA GLN A 193 -6.68 14.22 6.85
C GLN A 193 -5.41 14.85 6.22
N PHE A 194 -4.81 15.87 6.82
CA PHE A 194 -3.68 16.62 6.24
C PHE A 194 -2.44 16.62 7.11
N VAL A 195 -2.29 15.64 8.00
CA VAL A 195 -1.09 15.48 8.83
C VAL A 195 -0.28 14.28 8.32
N PRO A 196 1.06 14.37 8.25
CA PRO A 196 1.89 13.25 7.82
C PRO A 196 1.76 12.02 8.74
N PRO A 197 1.93 10.80 8.19
CA PRO A 197 1.76 9.59 8.96
C PRO A 197 2.85 9.39 10.00
N THR A 198 2.46 8.78 11.13
CA THR A 198 3.31 8.44 12.26
C THR A 198 3.36 6.92 12.49
N GLU A 199 4.33 6.44 13.26
CA GLU A 199 4.41 5.02 13.64
C GLU A 199 3.14 4.57 14.39
N ASP A 200 2.56 5.43 15.23
CA ASP A 200 1.32 5.14 15.96
C ASP A 200 0.11 4.97 15.02
N ASP A 201 0.09 5.67 13.88
CA ASP A 201 -0.94 5.47 12.86
C ASP A 201 -0.81 4.10 12.20
N ASP A 202 0.40 3.69 11.88
CA ASP A 202 0.68 2.36 11.33
C ASP A 202 0.25 1.26 12.31
N TRP A 203 0.57 1.39 13.60
CA TRP A 203 0.14 0.44 14.63
C TRP A 203 -1.38 0.37 14.75
N TYR A 204 -2.06 1.52 14.77
CA TYR A 204 -3.52 1.56 14.80
C TYR A 204 -4.13 0.85 13.58
N ALA A 205 -3.66 1.20 12.39
CA ALA A 205 -4.14 0.61 11.14
C ALA A 205 -3.85 -0.90 11.04
N LEU A 206 -2.72 -1.36 11.58
CA LEU A 206 -2.39 -2.77 11.70
C LEU A 206 -3.38 -3.51 12.62
N ALA A 207 -3.77 -2.91 13.75
CA ALA A 207 -4.74 -3.51 14.66
C ALA A 207 -6.12 -3.66 14.02
N ILE A 208 -6.57 -2.67 13.26
CA ILE A 208 -7.81 -2.77 12.47
C ILE A 208 -7.68 -3.82 11.36
N SER A 209 -6.52 -3.92 10.69
CA SER A 209 -6.26 -4.93 9.66
C SER A 209 -6.33 -6.35 10.23
N ILE A 210 -5.76 -6.57 11.41
CA ILE A 210 -5.82 -7.87 12.10
C ILE A 210 -7.27 -8.16 12.53
N TRP A 211 -8.03 -7.17 13.00
CA TRP A 211 -9.45 -7.33 13.27
C TRP A 211 -10.22 -7.80 12.01
N GLU A 212 -9.97 -7.20 10.85
CA GLU A 212 -10.59 -7.61 9.59
C GLU A 212 -10.24 -9.06 9.22
N ILE A 213 -8.97 -9.46 9.37
CA ILE A 213 -8.51 -10.81 9.05
C ILE A 213 -9.17 -11.86 9.95
N PHE A 214 -9.26 -11.60 11.26
CA PHE A 214 -9.80 -12.56 12.22
C PHE A 214 -11.33 -12.65 12.18
N THR A 215 -12.01 -11.55 11.84
CA THR A 215 -13.48 -11.53 11.74
C THR A 215 -14.00 -11.89 10.35
N GLY A 216 -13.19 -11.67 9.30
CA GLY A 216 -13.60 -11.74 7.90
C GLY A 216 -14.57 -10.63 7.49
N LYS A 217 -14.70 -9.56 8.29
CA LYS A 217 -15.62 -8.44 8.05
C LYS A 217 -14.86 -7.20 7.60
N VAL A 218 -15.49 -6.41 6.74
CA VAL A 218 -14.95 -5.10 6.37
C VAL A 218 -15.15 -4.14 7.56
N PRO A 219 -14.10 -3.44 8.04
CA PRO A 219 -14.25 -2.47 9.11
C PRO A 219 -15.24 -1.37 8.69
N PHE A 220 -16.18 -1.05 9.57
CA PHE A 220 -17.20 -0.01 9.33
C PHE A 220 -18.02 -0.22 8.05
N GLU A 221 -18.26 -1.48 7.65
CA GLU A 221 -19.04 -1.81 6.47
C GLU A 221 -20.40 -1.08 6.44
N GLY A 222 -20.70 -0.43 5.31
CA GLY A 222 -21.97 0.29 5.10
C GLY A 222 -22.07 1.64 5.81
N ILE A 223 -20.98 2.14 6.41
CA ILE A 223 -20.93 3.46 7.06
C ILE A 223 -20.27 4.46 6.11
N GLU A 224 -20.86 5.66 6.01
CA GLU A 224 -20.29 6.74 5.19
C GLU A 224 -19.00 7.29 5.79
N ASN A 225 -18.09 7.78 4.92
CA ASN A 225 -16.77 8.24 5.33
C ASN A 225 -16.82 9.37 6.37
N GLU A 226 -17.73 10.34 6.21
CA GLU A 226 -17.90 11.43 7.18
C GLU A 226 -18.31 10.90 8.56
N GLU A 227 -19.15 9.88 8.60
CA GLU A 227 -19.58 9.24 9.84
C GLU A 227 -18.44 8.42 10.46
N ILE A 228 -17.63 7.70 9.67
CA ILE A 228 -16.44 6.99 10.16
C ILE A 228 -15.47 7.97 10.84
N VAL A 229 -15.19 9.11 10.20
CA VAL A 229 -14.36 10.17 10.78
C VAL A 229 -14.96 10.71 12.08
N SER A 230 -16.28 10.94 12.13
CA SER A 230 -16.98 11.37 13.35
C SER A 230 -16.83 10.35 14.48
N ARG A 231 -17.01 9.05 14.19
CA ARG A 231 -16.84 7.95 15.15
C ARG A 231 -15.42 7.90 15.69
N HIS A 232 -14.42 7.92 14.81
CA HIS A 232 -13.02 7.97 15.23
C HIS A 232 -12.75 9.19 16.10
N SER A 233 -13.24 10.38 15.75
CA SER A 233 -13.06 11.62 16.52
C SER A 233 -13.62 11.54 17.95
N THR A 234 -14.64 10.71 18.17
CA THR A 234 -15.21 10.45 19.51
C THR A 234 -14.57 9.24 20.20
N GLY A 235 -13.69 8.50 19.52
CA GLY A 235 -13.01 7.30 20.01
C GLY A 235 -13.78 6.01 19.78
N GLN A 236 -14.89 6.03 19.07
CA GLN A 236 -15.53 4.80 18.64
C GLN A 236 -14.65 4.06 17.61
N THR A 237 -14.71 2.73 17.65
CA THR A 237 -13.98 1.86 16.73
C THR A 237 -14.77 0.58 16.44
N VAL A 238 -14.15 -0.39 15.77
CA VAL A 238 -14.73 -1.70 15.47
C VAL A 238 -15.11 -2.49 16.73
N ASP A 239 -16.11 -3.36 16.62
CA ASP A 239 -16.55 -4.22 17.73
C ASP A 239 -15.52 -5.34 17.99
N LEU A 240 -14.74 -5.20 19.06
CA LEU A 240 -13.72 -6.19 19.44
C LEU A 240 -14.31 -7.53 19.87
N THR A 241 -15.59 -7.60 20.24
CA THR A 241 -16.22 -8.86 20.66
C THR A 241 -16.35 -9.88 19.52
N GLU A 242 -16.26 -9.41 18.28
CA GLU A 242 -16.26 -10.22 17.05
C GLU A 242 -14.99 -11.07 16.90
N VAL A 243 -13.85 -10.63 17.45
CA VAL A 243 -12.58 -11.37 17.39
C VAL A 243 -12.61 -12.47 18.45
N LYS A 244 -12.94 -13.70 18.09
CA LYS A 244 -13.15 -14.80 19.05
C LYS A 244 -11.90 -15.19 19.85
N ASP A 245 -10.73 -15.08 19.23
CA ASP A 245 -9.46 -15.34 19.90
C ASP A 245 -9.16 -14.25 20.93
N ILE A 246 -9.02 -14.66 22.20
CA ILE A 246 -8.87 -13.73 23.32
C ILE A 246 -7.53 -13.00 23.22
N GLU A 247 -6.43 -13.71 22.97
CA GLU A 247 -5.10 -13.11 22.92
C GLU A 247 -5.02 -12.03 21.83
N THR A 248 -5.50 -12.34 20.62
CA THR A 248 -5.54 -11.40 19.51
C THR A 248 -6.47 -10.23 19.80
N ARG A 249 -7.62 -10.45 20.44
CA ARG A 249 -8.54 -9.38 20.85
C ARG A 249 -7.89 -8.43 21.86
N GLU A 250 -7.21 -8.96 22.87
CA GLU A 250 -6.51 -8.14 23.87
C GLU A 250 -5.39 -7.33 23.22
N TRP A 251 -4.60 -7.94 22.33
CA TRP A 251 -3.56 -7.23 21.59
C TRP A 251 -4.13 -6.09 20.73
N ILE A 252 -5.23 -6.33 19.99
CA ILE A 252 -5.90 -5.28 19.22
C ILE A 252 -6.35 -4.15 20.15
N ARG A 253 -6.96 -4.48 21.29
CA ARG A 253 -7.42 -3.49 22.28
C ARG A 253 -6.28 -2.60 22.75
N ASP A 254 -5.17 -3.20 23.17
CA ASP A 254 -4.02 -2.47 23.70
C ASP A 254 -3.45 -1.47 22.68
N ILE A 255 -3.40 -1.86 21.41
CA ILE A 255 -2.88 -1.01 20.35
C ILE A 255 -3.84 0.14 20.03
N ILE A 256 -5.13 -0.13 19.83
CA ILE A 256 -6.08 0.94 19.47
C ILE A 256 -6.38 1.89 20.64
N GLN A 257 -6.26 1.44 21.90
CA GLN A 257 -6.32 2.33 23.08
C GLN A 257 -5.15 3.30 23.13
N LYS A 258 -3.94 2.89 22.74
CA LYS A 258 -2.79 3.82 22.61
C LYS A 258 -3.07 4.89 21.55
N GLY A 259 -3.79 4.55 20.49
CA GLY A 259 -4.32 5.50 19.50
C GLY A 259 -5.53 6.32 19.97
N GLY A 260 -5.97 6.19 21.24
CA GLY A 260 -7.05 6.99 21.81
C GLY A 260 -8.47 6.49 21.53
N ALA A 261 -8.64 5.25 21.07
CA ALA A 261 -9.95 4.61 20.98
C ALA A 261 -10.53 4.29 22.37
N LEU A 262 -11.85 4.37 22.48
CA LEU A 262 -12.64 4.00 23.65
C LEU A 262 -13.17 2.57 23.41
N VAL A 263 -12.54 1.59 24.03
CA VAL A 263 -12.83 0.15 23.89
C VAL A 263 -12.82 -0.57 25.21
#